data_AF-A0A1Q7H6T1-F1
#
_entry.id   AF-A0A1Q7H6T1-F1
#
_cell.length_a   1.000
_cell.length_b   1.000
_cell.length_c   1.000
_cell.angle_alpha   90.00
_cell.angle_beta   90.00
_cell.angle_gamma   90.00
#
_symmetry.space_group_name_H-M   'P 1'
#
loop_
_entity.id
_entity.type
_entity.pdbx_description
1 polymer ?
#
loop_
_entity_poly.entity_id
_entity_poly.type
_entity_poly.pdbx_seq_one_letter_code
_entity_poly.pdbx_strand_id
1 'polypeptide(L)'
;MATSTPPRPSHPREAVESVVIRFAGDSGDGMQVTGSQFTVETALAGNDLATFPDFPAEIRAPAGTTFGVSAFQIRFGTADVLTAGDAVDVLVAMNPAALKVELRDLKPSGTIVVDTGAFTERNLAKAGFPTNPLQDGSLAKYRLLPFDITKLTTDAVKEFGLGTKEAHRCRNMWALGLMLWMYGREREATLGWLQKKFAKRPDVAAANVAALNAGHAFGETAEMAEHVVGYTVAPARFSPGVYRTVSGTEALAWGLIAGMRAAGLSRMIFSGYPITPASALLHTLANLKAFGVLTFQAEDEIAAIGAAIGAAYAGALGVTSSSGPGIALKTEMLGLAIATELPIVLVDSQRAGPSTGMPTKTEQSDLFQAVLGRNADSPLAVIAPCTAGDCFPIGVEAVRLATKYMTPVIVLSDTYLAHAAEPWRIPEERELPRFPVRFRTDPTGFHPFLRDSETLARPWALPGTPGLEHRIGGIEKDFDTGHISYDPGNHHRMTQTRAAKIAGIARDIPPQDVALGEDRGALAVVGWGSTFGAIHEAVRRARGDGLAVSHIHVRYLSPFPSNLGELLRRFDRVLVPELNNGQLVQLLRAAYLVDAKGFNKIAGKPFHVAELGAAIREHAK
;
A
#
# COMPACT_ATOMS: atom_id res chain seq x y z
N MET A 1 4.51 5.42 -47.27
CA MET A 1 5.50 6.21 -46.51
C MET A 1 6.37 5.24 -45.74
N ALA A 2 7.68 5.43 -45.80
CA ALA A 2 8.69 4.48 -45.33
C ALA A 2 8.54 4.19 -43.82
N THR A 3 8.54 2.90 -43.48
CA THR A 3 8.68 2.39 -42.12
C THR A 3 10.09 2.69 -41.62
N SER A 4 10.25 3.76 -40.82
CA SER A 4 11.51 4.04 -40.13
C SER A 4 11.75 2.94 -39.10
N THR A 5 12.71 2.06 -39.39
CA THR A 5 13.29 1.15 -38.40
C THR A 5 13.89 2.00 -37.28
N PRO A 6 13.60 1.74 -36.00
CA PRO A 6 14.25 2.47 -34.91
C PRO A 6 15.77 2.28 -34.99
N PRO A 7 16.56 3.30 -34.65
CA PRO A 7 18.02 3.19 -34.69
C PRO A 7 18.46 2.05 -33.77
N ARG A 8 19.37 1.19 -34.26
CA ARG A 8 20.03 0.19 -33.43
C ARG A 8 20.80 0.92 -32.32
N PRO A 9 20.68 0.49 -31.04
CA PRO A 9 21.47 1.09 -29.97
C PRO A 9 22.97 0.95 -30.30
N SER A 10 23.71 2.04 -30.07
CA SER A 10 25.14 2.19 -30.36
C SER A 10 26.03 1.27 -29.49
N HIS A 11 25.48 0.75 -28.38
CA HIS A 11 26.15 -0.11 -27.41
C HIS A 11 25.40 -1.44 -27.19
N PRO A 12 26.09 -2.59 -27.10
CA PRO A 12 25.47 -3.87 -26.76
C PRO A 12 24.87 -3.81 -25.36
N ARG A 13 23.59 -4.19 -25.22
CA ARG A 13 22.88 -4.22 -23.94
C ARG A 13 22.85 -5.64 -23.36
N GLU A 14 23.05 -5.76 -22.06
CA GLU A 14 22.95 -7.03 -21.33
C GLU A 14 21.49 -7.35 -20.96
N ALA A 15 21.04 -8.57 -21.26
CA ALA A 15 19.71 -9.02 -20.88
C ALA A 15 19.67 -9.46 -19.41
N VAL A 16 18.72 -8.94 -18.64
CA VAL A 16 18.51 -9.30 -17.23
C VAL A 16 17.02 -9.55 -16.96
N GLU A 17 16.71 -10.53 -16.10
CA GLU A 17 15.32 -10.94 -15.81
C GLU A 17 14.58 -9.95 -14.90
N SER A 18 15.27 -9.40 -13.90
CA SER A 18 14.74 -8.35 -13.03
C SER A 18 15.86 -7.51 -12.45
N VAL A 19 15.51 -6.28 -12.07
CA VAL A 19 16.45 -5.30 -11.52
C VAL A 19 15.78 -4.51 -10.41
N VAL A 20 16.54 -4.23 -9.34
CA VAL A 20 16.19 -3.36 -8.23
C VAL A 20 17.06 -2.10 -8.28
N ILE A 21 16.42 -0.96 -8.51
CA ILE A 21 17.07 0.36 -8.49
C ILE A 21 16.59 1.11 -7.27
N ARG A 22 17.52 1.76 -6.56
CA ARG A 22 17.20 2.67 -5.45
C ARG A 22 17.76 4.06 -5.73
N PHE A 23 16.88 5.05 -5.77
CA PHE A 23 17.24 6.47 -5.84
C PHE A 23 17.25 7.05 -4.44
N ALA A 24 18.36 7.65 -4.01
CA ALA A 24 18.52 8.15 -2.65
C ALA A 24 19.20 9.53 -2.60
N GLY A 25 18.71 10.39 -1.73
CA GLY A 25 19.14 11.78 -1.58
C GLY A 25 18.50 12.43 -0.37
N ASP A 26 18.67 13.74 -0.20
CA ASP A 26 18.02 14.44 0.91
C ASP A 26 16.51 14.61 0.64
N SER A 27 15.72 14.68 1.71
CA SER A 27 14.34 15.11 1.63
C SER A 27 14.25 16.49 0.93
N GLY A 28 13.55 16.53 -0.20
CA GLY A 28 13.45 17.72 -1.05
C GLY A 28 14.30 17.68 -2.32
N ASP A 29 15.25 16.74 -2.46
CA ASP A 29 16.03 16.53 -3.71
C ASP A 29 15.20 15.89 -4.85
N GLY A 30 13.95 15.50 -4.57
CA GLY A 30 13.04 14.99 -5.58
C GLY A 30 13.26 13.53 -5.96
N MET A 31 13.87 12.71 -5.10
CA MET A 31 14.07 11.27 -5.35
C MET A 31 12.77 10.49 -5.54
N GLN A 32 11.73 10.87 -4.79
CA GLN A 32 10.37 10.32 -4.95
C GLN A 32 9.83 10.60 -6.36
N VAL A 33 10.03 11.83 -6.85
CA VAL A 33 9.60 12.23 -8.20
C VAL A 33 10.39 11.45 -9.25
N THR A 34 11.71 11.36 -9.10
CA THR A 34 12.58 10.60 -10.01
C THR A 34 12.14 9.14 -10.10
N GLY A 35 11.95 8.48 -8.95
CA GLY A 35 11.49 7.10 -8.89
C GLY A 35 10.10 6.89 -9.49
N SER A 36 9.14 7.80 -9.21
CA SER A 36 7.80 7.75 -9.80
C SER A 36 7.81 7.94 -11.33
N GLN A 37 8.63 8.84 -11.87
CA GLN A 37 8.72 9.00 -13.33
C GLN A 37 9.39 7.78 -13.98
N PHE A 38 10.44 7.22 -13.37
CA PHE A 38 11.03 5.96 -13.83
C PHE A 38 10.02 4.80 -13.83
N THR A 39 9.14 4.76 -12.82
CA THR A 39 8.05 3.77 -12.72
C THR A 39 7.08 3.88 -13.89
N VAL A 40 6.70 5.11 -14.28
CA VAL A 40 5.79 5.36 -15.41
C VAL A 40 6.40 4.86 -16.73
N GLU A 41 7.65 5.23 -17.03
CA GLU A 41 8.31 4.80 -18.27
C GLU A 41 8.52 3.28 -18.29
N THR A 42 8.82 2.68 -17.14
CA THR A 42 8.97 1.22 -17.00
C THR A 42 7.64 0.49 -17.22
N ALA A 43 6.52 1.03 -16.71
CA ALA A 43 5.20 0.48 -16.97
C ALA A 43 4.81 0.59 -18.45
N LEU A 44 5.12 1.72 -19.11
CA LEU A 44 4.87 1.93 -20.54
C LEU A 44 5.72 1.02 -21.43
N ALA A 45 6.92 0.65 -20.98
CA ALA A 45 7.74 -0.37 -21.61
C ALA A 45 7.19 -1.81 -21.44
N GLY A 46 6.05 -1.96 -20.75
CA GLY A 46 5.35 -3.22 -20.57
C GLY A 46 5.98 -4.12 -19.52
N ASN A 47 6.76 -3.60 -18.57
CA ASN A 47 7.32 -4.39 -17.48
C ASN A 47 6.36 -4.50 -16.29
N ASP A 48 6.41 -5.64 -15.62
CA ASP A 48 5.84 -5.78 -14.29
C ASP A 48 6.77 -5.16 -13.25
N LEU A 49 6.20 -4.58 -12.19
CA LEU A 49 6.94 -3.79 -11.22
C LEU A 49 6.29 -3.72 -9.84
N ALA A 50 7.13 -3.45 -8.84
CA ALA A 50 6.72 -3.08 -7.50
C ALA A 50 7.64 -1.98 -6.95
N THR A 51 7.05 -1.01 -6.25
CA THR A 51 7.76 0.15 -5.70
C THR A 51 7.72 0.18 -4.18
N PHE A 52 8.75 0.79 -3.58
CA PHE A 52 8.81 1.08 -2.16
C PHE A 52 9.37 2.49 -1.92
N PRO A 53 8.49 3.48 -1.70
CA PRO A 53 8.86 4.79 -1.20
C PRO A 53 9.30 4.72 0.26
N ASP A 54 10.53 5.14 0.58
CA ASP A 54 11.02 5.29 1.95
C ASP A 54 11.24 6.78 2.30
N PHE A 55 10.48 7.24 3.29
CA PHE A 55 10.51 8.63 3.76
C PHE A 55 11.22 8.72 5.11
N PRO A 56 12.08 9.74 5.30
CA PRO A 56 12.61 10.05 6.61
C PRO A 56 11.47 10.46 7.55
N ALA A 57 11.63 10.17 8.84
CA ALA A 57 10.66 10.60 9.85
C ALA A 57 10.62 12.13 10.00
N GLU A 58 11.74 12.81 9.73
CA GLU A 58 11.86 14.26 9.83
C GLU A 58 11.48 14.95 8.50
N ILE A 59 10.50 15.85 8.57
CA ILE A 59 10.04 16.63 7.40
C ILE A 59 11.15 17.57 6.89
N ARG A 60 11.98 18.12 7.79
CA ARG A 60 13.08 19.05 7.47
C ARG A 60 14.34 18.76 8.28
N ALA A 61 14.86 17.54 8.16
CA ALA A 61 16.22 17.27 8.64
C ALA A 61 17.22 18.20 7.94
N PRO A 62 18.33 18.60 8.60
CA PRO A 62 19.37 19.37 7.95
C PRO A 62 19.93 18.63 6.74
N ALA A 63 20.02 19.31 5.58
CA ALA A 63 20.55 18.73 4.35
C ALA A 63 21.97 18.16 4.55
N GLY A 64 22.21 16.96 4.02
CA GLY A 64 23.44 16.19 4.16
C GLY A 64 23.55 15.36 5.44
N THR A 65 22.48 15.20 6.22
CA THR A 65 22.46 14.34 7.42
C THR A 65 21.74 13.02 7.16
N THR A 66 22.11 11.96 7.90
CA THR A 66 21.54 10.62 7.70
C THR A 66 20.05 10.51 8.05
N PHE A 67 19.53 11.39 8.91
CA PHE A 67 18.12 11.42 9.31
C PHE A 67 17.20 11.99 8.22
N GLY A 68 17.78 12.75 7.27
CA GLY A 68 17.04 13.38 6.18
C GLY A 68 17.01 12.59 4.89
N VAL A 69 17.61 11.40 4.86
CA VAL A 69 17.68 10.59 3.64
C VAL A 69 16.29 10.09 3.26
N SER A 70 15.91 10.35 2.02
CA SER A 70 14.72 9.80 1.39
C SER A 70 15.14 8.93 0.22
N ALA A 71 14.53 7.75 0.12
CA ALA A 71 14.81 6.79 -0.93
C ALA A 71 13.53 6.37 -1.66
N PHE A 72 13.67 6.04 -2.94
CA PHE A 72 12.63 5.40 -3.73
C PHE A 72 13.23 4.15 -4.37
N GLN A 73 12.69 2.99 -4.03
CA GLN A 73 13.07 1.73 -4.64
C GLN A 73 12.03 1.27 -5.65
N ILE A 74 12.51 0.75 -6.78
CA ILE A 74 11.69 0.05 -7.77
C ILE A 74 12.36 -1.28 -8.12
N ARG A 75 11.58 -2.36 -8.10
CA ARG A 75 11.92 -3.60 -8.79
C ARG A 75 11.06 -3.70 -10.05
N PHE A 76 11.66 -4.10 -11.15
CA PHE A 76 10.94 -4.37 -12.39
C PHE A 76 11.56 -5.58 -13.11
N GLY A 77 10.74 -6.29 -13.88
CA GLY A 77 11.14 -7.57 -14.46
C GLY A 77 10.20 -8.07 -15.56
N THR A 78 10.47 -9.31 -15.98
CA THR A 78 9.78 -10.01 -17.08
C THR A 78 8.52 -10.77 -16.65
N ALA A 79 8.31 -11.05 -15.36
CA ALA A 79 7.05 -11.57 -14.80
C ALA A 79 7.07 -11.56 -13.25
N ASP A 80 5.89 -11.44 -12.66
CA ASP A 80 5.56 -11.70 -11.24
C ASP A 80 6.40 -10.91 -10.22
N VAL A 81 6.50 -9.59 -10.40
CA VAL A 81 7.21 -8.71 -9.47
C VAL A 81 6.29 -8.30 -8.33
N LEU A 82 6.24 -9.12 -7.28
CA LEU A 82 5.35 -8.89 -6.12
C LEU A 82 6.01 -8.15 -4.93
N THR A 83 7.31 -7.87 -5.01
CA THR A 83 8.09 -7.24 -3.94
C THR A 83 8.97 -6.16 -4.50
N ALA A 84 9.27 -5.12 -3.72
CA ALA A 84 10.29 -4.14 -4.11
C ALA A 84 11.72 -4.72 -4.18
N GLY A 85 11.98 -5.96 -3.73
CA GLY A 85 13.26 -6.66 -3.85
C GLY A 85 14.12 -6.61 -2.58
N ASP A 86 14.88 -7.69 -2.34
CA ASP A 86 15.67 -7.89 -1.11
C ASP A 86 16.93 -7.03 -1.06
N ALA A 87 17.64 -6.99 -2.17
CA ALA A 87 18.91 -6.30 -2.33
C ALA A 87 18.83 -5.37 -3.54
N VAL A 88 19.53 -4.26 -3.44
CA VAL A 88 19.62 -3.26 -4.50
C VAL A 88 20.67 -3.73 -5.51
N ASP A 89 20.36 -3.64 -6.80
CA ASP A 89 21.31 -3.87 -7.90
C ASP A 89 22.05 -2.58 -8.26
N VAL A 90 21.32 -1.46 -8.28
CA VAL A 90 21.86 -0.12 -8.58
C VAL A 90 21.40 0.89 -7.53
N LEU A 91 22.38 1.49 -6.85
CA LEU A 91 22.16 2.59 -5.91
C LEU A 91 22.57 3.91 -6.57
N VAL A 92 21.60 4.79 -6.79
CA VAL A 92 21.83 6.19 -7.18
C VAL A 92 21.86 7.04 -5.93
N ALA A 93 23.05 7.43 -5.46
CA ALA A 93 23.25 8.21 -4.25
C ALA A 93 23.68 9.65 -4.58
N MET A 94 22.76 10.60 -4.36
CA MET A 94 22.96 12.01 -4.71
C MET A 94 23.87 12.77 -3.73
N ASN A 95 24.21 12.18 -2.59
CA ASN A 95 25.08 12.78 -1.58
C ASN A 95 25.70 11.71 -0.65
N PRO A 96 26.68 12.07 0.21
CA PRO A 96 27.29 11.11 1.14
C PRO A 96 26.32 10.50 2.15
N ALA A 97 25.34 11.24 2.67
CA ALA A 97 24.38 10.72 3.64
C ALA A 97 23.54 9.59 3.05
N ALA A 98 23.05 9.78 1.82
CA ALA A 98 22.32 8.78 1.05
C ALA A 98 23.17 7.52 0.81
N LEU A 99 24.44 7.69 0.42
CA LEU A 99 25.37 6.57 0.30
C LEU A 99 25.48 5.80 1.63
N LYS A 100 25.74 6.49 2.74
CA LYS A 100 25.93 5.86 4.06
C LYS A 100 24.71 5.04 4.52
N VAL A 101 23.51 5.58 4.34
CA VAL A 101 22.27 4.95 4.82
C VAL A 101 21.89 3.73 3.98
N GLU A 102 22.08 3.80 2.66
CA GLU A 102 21.56 2.82 1.72
C GLU A 102 22.57 1.74 1.29
N LEU A 103 23.88 1.99 1.45
CA LEU A 103 24.94 1.07 0.98
C LEU A 103 24.83 -0.35 1.54
N ARG A 104 24.29 -0.50 2.76
CA ARG A 104 24.10 -1.81 3.42
C ARG A 104 23.16 -2.75 2.66
N ASP A 105 22.24 -2.20 1.86
CA ASP A 105 21.25 -2.99 1.12
C ASP A 105 21.72 -3.26 -0.33
N LEU A 106 22.87 -2.74 -0.76
CA LEU A 106 23.45 -2.97 -2.09
C LEU A 106 24.18 -4.31 -2.14
N LYS A 107 23.85 -5.12 -3.15
CA LYS A 107 24.49 -6.43 -3.35
C LYS A 107 25.99 -6.30 -3.65
N PRO A 108 26.82 -7.31 -3.31
CA PRO A 108 28.20 -7.38 -3.82
C PRO A 108 28.21 -7.27 -5.35
N SER A 109 29.18 -6.54 -5.90
CA SER A 109 29.25 -6.20 -7.34
C SER A 109 28.06 -5.37 -7.87
N GLY A 110 27.19 -4.88 -6.99
CA GLY A 110 26.16 -3.89 -7.33
C GLY A 110 26.79 -2.58 -7.82
N THR A 111 26.01 -1.80 -8.58
CA THR A 111 26.47 -0.55 -9.16
C THR A 111 26.12 0.63 -8.25
N ILE A 112 27.06 1.54 -8.04
CA ILE A 112 26.85 2.79 -7.31
C ILE A 112 27.01 3.94 -8.30
N VAL A 113 25.96 4.73 -8.49
CA VAL A 113 26.04 6.01 -9.21
C VAL A 113 26.08 7.12 -8.17
N VAL A 114 27.13 7.94 -8.17
CA VAL A 114 27.29 9.05 -7.22
C VAL A 114 27.45 10.39 -7.92
N ASP A 115 26.90 11.43 -7.31
CA ASP A 115 27.20 12.83 -7.64
C ASP A 115 28.46 13.27 -6.90
N THR A 116 29.64 13.19 -7.54
CA THR A 116 30.92 13.58 -6.92
C THR A 116 30.94 15.05 -6.49
N GLY A 117 30.19 15.92 -7.16
CA GLY A 117 30.04 17.33 -6.77
C GLY A 117 29.39 17.52 -5.38
N ALA A 118 28.68 16.51 -4.88
CA ALA A 118 28.10 16.51 -3.54
C ALA A 118 29.06 16.00 -2.44
N PHE A 119 30.19 15.38 -2.78
CA PHE A 119 31.16 14.78 -1.83
C PHE A 119 32.20 15.80 -1.35
N THR A 120 31.73 16.96 -0.89
CA THR A 120 32.59 18.00 -0.28
C THR A 120 32.94 17.64 1.17
N GLU A 121 34.05 18.17 1.71
CA GLU A 121 34.45 17.97 3.11
C GLU A 121 33.31 18.27 4.10
N ARG A 122 32.57 19.35 3.86
CA ARG A 122 31.42 19.73 4.67
C ARG A 122 30.31 18.67 4.67
N ASN A 123 29.99 18.10 3.50
CA ASN A 123 28.93 17.09 3.40
C ASN A 123 29.37 15.74 3.95
N LEU A 124 30.65 15.38 3.78
CA LEU A 124 31.25 14.20 4.41
C LEU A 124 31.20 14.29 5.94
N ALA A 125 31.60 15.44 6.50
CA ALA A 125 31.53 15.68 7.93
C ALA A 125 30.09 15.58 8.48
N LYS A 126 29.11 16.17 7.78
CA LYS A 126 27.68 16.07 8.15
C LYS A 126 27.13 14.66 8.10
N ALA A 127 27.54 13.87 7.11
CA ALA A 127 27.18 12.45 7.00
C ALA A 127 27.95 11.58 8.02
N GLY A 128 28.96 12.15 8.69
CA GLY A 128 29.81 11.45 9.64
C GLY A 128 30.77 10.47 8.97
N PHE A 129 31.32 10.82 7.82
CA PHE A 129 32.43 10.10 7.20
C PHE A 129 33.76 10.68 7.69
N PRO A 130 34.70 9.84 8.17
CA PRO A 130 36.03 10.29 8.58
C PRO A 130 36.92 10.62 7.37
N THR A 131 36.75 9.89 6.27
CA THR A 131 37.48 10.02 5.00
C THR A 131 36.50 9.94 3.84
N ASN A 132 36.92 10.37 2.64
CA ASN A 132 36.07 10.27 1.46
C ASN A 132 35.95 8.79 1.01
N PRO A 133 34.75 8.19 1.08
CA PRO A 133 34.56 6.77 0.72
C PRO A 133 34.82 6.49 -0.76
N LEU A 134 34.84 7.52 -1.61
CA LEU A 134 35.16 7.40 -3.03
C LEU A 134 36.68 7.17 -3.28
N GLN A 135 37.51 7.34 -2.26
CA GLN A 135 38.98 7.34 -2.38
C GLN A 135 39.68 6.39 -1.41
N ASP A 136 39.01 5.93 -0.36
CA ASP A 136 39.60 5.11 0.71
C ASP A 136 39.54 3.59 0.46
N GLY A 137 39.03 3.17 -0.69
CA GLY A 137 38.90 1.76 -1.06
C GLY A 137 37.72 1.02 -0.41
N SER A 138 36.93 1.67 0.45
CA SER A 138 35.77 1.05 1.11
C SER A 138 34.69 0.56 0.14
N LEU A 139 34.66 1.12 -1.07
CA LEU A 139 33.70 0.77 -2.13
C LEU A 139 34.25 -0.24 -3.15
N ALA A 140 35.44 -0.81 -2.95
CA ALA A 140 36.11 -1.68 -3.93
C ALA A 140 35.33 -2.94 -4.32
N LYS A 141 34.39 -3.39 -3.47
CA LYS A 141 33.50 -4.55 -3.74
C LYS A 141 32.30 -4.23 -4.64
N TYR A 142 32.17 -2.98 -5.09
CA TYR A 142 31.06 -2.48 -5.90
C TYR A 142 31.59 -1.88 -7.21
N ARG A 143 30.71 -1.77 -8.21
CA ARG A 143 31.00 -1.04 -9.45
C ARG A 143 30.66 0.44 -9.23
N LEU A 144 31.68 1.26 -8.98
CA LEU A 144 31.49 2.70 -8.76
C LEU A 144 31.47 3.47 -10.09
N LEU A 145 30.42 4.29 -10.27
CA LEU A 145 30.24 5.24 -11.37
C LEU A 145 30.24 6.67 -10.80
N PRO A 146 31.41 7.31 -10.70
CA PRO A 146 31.55 8.64 -10.14
C PRO A 146 31.36 9.71 -11.22
N PHE A 147 30.23 10.42 -11.19
CA PHE A 147 29.95 11.53 -12.11
C PHE A 147 29.79 12.84 -11.35
N ASP A 148 30.30 13.94 -11.90
CA ASP A 148 29.99 15.28 -11.37
C ASP A 148 28.60 15.72 -11.88
N ILE A 149 27.56 15.06 -11.38
CA ILE A 149 26.16 15.29 -11.78
C ILE A 149 25.78 16.75 -11.53
N THR A 150 26.28 17.36 -10.45
CA THR A 150 26.08 18.77 -10.15
C THR A 150 26.58 19.66 -11.28
N LYS A 151 27.84 19.48 -11.71
CA LYS A 151 28.41 20.26 -12.82
C LYS A 151 27.70 19.96 -14.14
N LEU A 152 27.52 18.70 -14.49
CA LEU A 152 26.88 18.27 -15.75
C LEU A 152 25.46 18.81 -15.88
N THR A 153 24.70 18.83 -14.78
CA THR A 153 23.37 19.44 -14.73
C THR A 153 23.44 20.95 -14.92
N THR A 154 24.37 21.61 -14.22
CA THR A 154 24.51 23.08 -14.26
C THR A 154 24.88 23.55 -15.67
N ASP A 155 25.78 22.83 -16.34
CA ASP A 155 26.16 23.10 -17.73
C ASP A 155 24.97 22.90 -18.68
N ALA A 156 24.20 21.82 -18.50
CA ALA A 156 23.03 21.51 -19.34
C ALA A 156 21.88 22.53 -19.22
N VAL A 157 21.76 23.22 -18.09
CA VAL A 157 20.66 24.18 -17.86
C VAL A 157 21.09 25.65 -17.92
N LYS A 158 22.36 25.91 -18.24
CA LYS A 158 22.97 27.25 -18.21
C LYS A 158 22.25 28.27 -19.08
N GLU A 159 21.75 27.85 -20.24
CA GLU A 159 21.08 28.71 -21.22
C GLU A 159 19.71 29.24 -20.74
N PHE A 160 19.10 28.62 -19.74
CA PHE A 160 17.79 29.02 -19.21
C PHE A 160 17.87 30.11 -18.12
N GLY A 161 19.06 30.59 -17.78
CA GLY A 161 19.25 31.71 -16.85
C GLY A 161 18.81 31.44 -15.41
N LEU A 162 18.71 30.16 -15.01
CA LEU A 162 18.32 29.77 -13.66
C LEU A 162 19.38 30.14 -12.62
N GLY A 163 18.95 30.53 -11.42
CA GLY A 163 19.87 30.66 -10.28
C GLY A 163 20.48 29.32 -9.88
N THR A 164 21.66 29.32 -9.24
CA THR A 164 22.39 28.10 -8.84
C THR A 164 21.52 27.10 -8.08
N LYS A 165 20.67 27.58 -7.18
CA LYS A 165 19.76 26.72 -6.40
C LYS A 165 18.73 26.02 -7.28
N GLU A 166 18.19 26.68 -8.30
CA GLU A 166 17.21 26.09 -9.22
C GLU A 166 17.87 25.11 -10.20
N ALA A 167 19.07 25.43 -10.69
CA ALA A 167 19.88 24.51 -11.49
C ALA A 167 20.18 23.21 -10.71
N HIS A 168 20.62 23.31 -9.45
CA HIS A 168 20.91 22.15 -8.61
C HIS A 168 19.67 21.29 -8.30
N ARG A 169 18.45 21.84 -8.38
CA ARG A 169 17.20 21.08 -8.22
C ARG A 169 16.86 20.24 -9.45
N CYS A 170 17.57 20.39 -10.56
CA CYS A 170 17.40 19.57 -11.76
C CYS A 170 18.32 18.33 -11.77
N ARG A 171 19.22 18.18 -10.78
CA ARG A 171 20.18 17.04 -10.71
C ARG A 171 19.48 15.69 -10.68
N ASN A 172 18.31 15.63 -10.07
CA ASN A 172 17.49 14.44 -10.00
C ASN A 172 16.93 14.02 -11.38
N MET A 173 16.68 14.98 -12.28
CA MET A 173 16.27 14.71 -13.67
C MET A 173 17.44 14.27 -14.52
N TRP A 174 18.63 14.83 -14.29
CA TRP A 174 19.85 14.33 -14.95
C TRP A 174 20.10 12.87 -14.59
N ALA A 175 20.06 12.53 -13.30
CA ALA A 175 20.21 11.15 -12.85
C ALA A 175 19.11 10.22 -13.40
N LEU A 176 17.86 10.72 -13.49
CA LEU A 176 16.77 9.99 -14.13
C LEU A 176 17.08 9.70 -15.60
N GLY A 177 17.57 10.68 -16.35
CA GLY A 177 17.90 10.54 -17.76
C GLY A 177 18.94 9.44 -18.00
N LEU A 178 19.98 9.40 -17.16
CA LEU A 178 21.00 8.36 -17.20
C LEU A 178 20.41 6.96 -16.93
N MET A 179 19.52 6.85 -15.92
CA MET A 179 18.88 5.56 -15.60
C MET A 179 17.92 5.11 -16.70
N LEU A 180 17.15 6.02 -17.31
CA LEU A 180 16.27 5.70 -18.44
C LEU A 180 17.11 5.14 -19.60
N TRP A 181 18.24 5.79 -19.92
CA TRP A 181 19.16 5.25 -20.92
C TRP A 181 19.71 3.88 -20.53
N MET A 182 20.23 3.73 -19.30
CA MET A 182 20.82 2.47 -18.82
C MET A 182 19.87 1.30 -18.96
N TYR A 183 18.55 1.49 -18.77
CA TYR A 183 17.56 0.40 -18.88
C TYR A 183 16.72 0.42 -20.16
N GLY A 184 17.09 1.25 -21.14
CA GLY A 184 16.48 1.27 -22.46
C GLY A 184 15.03 1.74 -22.39
N ARG A 185 14.78 2.74 -21.56
CA ARG A 185 13.47 3.35 -21.36
C ARG A 185 13.36 4.63 -22.18
N GLU A 186 12.18 4.79 -22.76
CA GLU A 186 11.75 6.02 -23.40
C GLU A 186 11.59 7.16 -22.36
N ARG A 187 11.44 8.40 -22.84
CA ARG A 187 11.39 9.61 -21.99
C ARG A 187 10.15 10.47 -22.20
N GLU A 188 9.35 10.14 -23.21
CA GLU A 188 8.30 10.97 -23.77
C GLU A 188 7.21 11.29 -22.75
N ALA A 189 6.82 10.30 -21.94
CA ALA A 189 5.80 10.49 -20.91
C ALA A 189 6.30 11.44 -19.81
N THR A 190 7.56 11.29 -19.40
CA THR A 190 8.24 12.15 -18.43
C THR A 190 8.39 13.57 -18.96
N LEU A 191 8.76 13.73 -20.24
CA LEU A 191 8.87 15.03 -20.91
C LEU A 191 7.52 15.76 -20.93
N GLY A 192 6.44 15.07 -21.35
CA GLY A 192 5.09 15.63 -21.34
C GLY A 192 4.60 15.98 -19.93
N TRP A 193 4.93 15.14 -18.94
CA TRP A 193 4.61 15.41 -17.54
C TRP A 193 5.33 16.65 -17.00
N LEU A 194 6.64 16.82 -17.30
CA LEU A 194 7.41 17.99 -16.89
C LEU A 194 6.81 19.28 -17.44
N GLN A 195 6.44 19.28 -18.72
CA GLN A 195 5.78 20.43 -19.36
C GLN A 195 4.45 20.77 -18.69
N LYS A 196 3.62 19.76 -18.40
CA LYS A 196 2.33 19.96 -17.73
C LYS A 196 2.50 20.45 -16.30
N LYS A 197 3.42 19.86 -15.54
CA LYS A 197 3.66 20.18 -14.13
C LYS A 197 4.17 21.61 -13.95
N PHE A 198 5.09 22.04 -14.81
CA PHE A 198 5.71 23.35 -14.76
C PHE A 198 5.15 24.32 -15.81
N ALA A 199 3.91 24.11 -16.28
CA ALA A 199 3.30 24.97 -17.30
C ALA A 199 3.26 26.47 -16.93
N LYS A 200 3.26 26.78 -15.63
CA LYS A 200 3.32 28.17 -15.10
C LYS A 200 4.75 28.74 -14.97
N ARG A 201 5.77 27.91 -15.15
CA ARG A 201 7.22 28.18 -15.02
C ARG A 201 7.95 27.54 -16.22
N PRO A 202 7.76 28.06 -17.45
CA PRO A 202 8.28 27.41 -18.66
C PRO A 202 9.81 27.31 -18.69
N ASP A 203 10.51 28.26 -18.04
CA ASP A 203 11.95 28.25 -17.76
C ASP A 203 12.37 26.98 -16.99
N VAL A 204 11.64 26.64 -15.93
CA VAL A 204 11.89 25.43 -15.11
C VAL A 204 11.54 24.18 -15.88
N ALA A 205 10.44 24.20 -16.63
CA ALA A 205 10.04 23.08 -17.47
C ALA A 205 11.16 22.74 -18.46
N ALA A 206 11.64 23.75 -19.20
CA ALA A 206 12.71 23.61 -20.19
C ALA A 206 14.03 23.14 -19.55
N ALA A 207 14.41 23.69 -18.40
CA ALA A 207 15.62 23.26 -17.69
C ALA A 207 15.55 21.81 -17.21
N ASN A 208 14.42 21.35 -16.67
CA ASN A 208 14.27 19.95 -16.26
C ASN A 208 14.29 19.00 -17.48
N VAL A 209 13.68 19.41 -18.59
CA VAL A 209 13.75 18.68 -19.87
C VAL A 209 15.19 18.60 -20.38
N ALA A 210 15.92 19.71 -20.35
CA ALA A 210 17.32 19.76 -20.76
C ALA A 210 18.21 18.87 -19.87
N ALA A 211 18.02 18.91 -18.55
CA ALA A 211 18.74 18.04 -17.62
C ALA A 211 18.45 16.55 -17.87
N LEU A 212 17.17 16.18 -18.06
CA LEU A 212 16.76 14.81 -18.40
C LEU A 212 17.42 14.33 -19.70
N ASN A 213 17.39 15.17 -20.74
CA ASN A 213 17.97 14.84 -22.03
C ASN A 213 19.50 14.76 -21.97
N ALA A 214 20.16 15.64 -21.22
CA ALA A 214 21.59 15.61 -21.02
C ALA A 214 22.04 14.33 -20.31
N GLY A 215 21.32 13.88 -19.27
CA GLY A 215 21.62 12.63 -18.57
C GLY A 215 21.48 11.40 -19.47
N HIS A 216 20.45 11.38 -20.32
CA HIS A 216 20.27 10.29 -21.29
C HIS A 216 21.32 10.33 -22.41
N ALA A 217 21.61 11.52 -22.96
CA ALA A 217 22.62 11.70 -24.00
C ALA A 217 24.02 11.35 -23.49
N PHE A 218 24.31 11.62 -22.21
CA PHE A 218 25.56 11.21 -21.57
C PHE A 218 25.76 9.69 -21.64
N GLY A 219 24.69 8.91 -21.46
CA GLY A 219 24.76 7.46 -21.64
C GLY A 219 25.16 7.05 -23.07
N GLU A 220 24.59 7.71 -24.09
CA GLU A 220 24.92 7.44 -25.49
C GLU A 220 26.37 7.81 -25.86
N THR A 221 26.86 8.95 -25.37
CA THR A 221 28.12 9.56 -25.81
C THR A 221 29.30 9.28 -24.90
N ALA A 222 29.08 8.82 -23.67
CA ALA A 222 30.18 8.45 -22.79
C ALA A 222 30.94 7.26 -23.41
N GLU A 223 32.17 7.50 -23.86
CA GLU A 223 33.15 6.47 -24.24
C GLU A 223 33.64 5.68 -22.98
N MET A 224 32.74 5.35 -22.06
CA MET A 224 32.97 4.58 -20.85
C MET A 224 32.38 3.16 -20.99
N ALA A 225 32.56 2.55 -22.17
CA ALA A 225 31.99 1.23 -22.50
C ALA A 225 32.41 0.12 -21.52
N GLU A 226 33.52 0.26 -20.79
CA GLU A 226 33.93 -0.70 -19.74
C GLU A 226 33.16 -0.52 -18.41
N HIS A 227 32.60 0.66 -18.14
CA HIS A 227 32.05 1.02 -16.81
C HIS A 227 30.56 1.33 -16.82
N VAL A 228 29.97 1.76 -17.93
CA VAL A 228 28.51 2.00 -18.02
C VAL A 228 27.89 1.00 -18.99
N VAL A 229 27.22 -0.01 -18.44
CA VAL A 229 26.54 -1.06 -19.22
C VAL A 229 25.06 -0.71 -19.36
N GLY A 230 24.57 -0.75 -20.60
CA GLY A 230 23.14 -0.74 -20.86
C GLY A 230 22.55 -2.13 -20.62
N TYR A 231 21.37 -2.18 -20.02
CA TYR A 231 20.59 -3.39 -19.80
C TYR A 231 19.32 -3.37 -20.64
N THR A 232 18.77 -4.55 -20.90
CA THR A 232 17.45 -4.76 -21.47
C THR A 232 16.67 -5.71 -20.56
N VAL A 233 15.48 -5.28 -20.14
CA VAL A 233 14.52 -6.12 -19.42
C VAL A 233 13.34 -6.36 -20.34
N ALA A 234 13.11 -7.62 -20.72
CA ALA A 234 12.02 -7.94 -21.64
C ALA A 234 10.64 -7.57 -21.04
N PRO A 235 9.65 -7.22 -21.87
CA PRO A 235 8.29 -6.96 -21.38
C PRO A 235 7.69 -8.15 -20.64
N ALA A 236 6.83 -7.88 -19.67
CA ALA A 236 6.06 -8.88 -18.97
C ALA A 236 4.86 -9.37 -19.78
N ARG A 237 4.43 -10.60 -19.51
CA ARG A 237 3.25 -11.21 -20.14
C ARG A 237 1.99 -10.79 -19.38
N PHE A 238 1.28 -9.80 -19.89
CA PHE A 238 -0.02 -9.39 -19.34
C PHE A 238 -1.18 -10.02 -20.10
N SER A 239 -2.30 -10.25 -19.39
CA SER A 239 -3.58 -10.53 -20.06
C SER A 239 -4.02 -9.30 -20.86
N PRO A 240 -4.63 -9.44 -22.06
CA PRO A 240 -5.11 -8.31 -22.84
C PRO A 240 -6.06 -7.42 -22.03
N GLY A 241 -5.89 -6.09 -22.12
CA GLY A 241 -6.74 -5.12 -21.41
C GLY A 241 -6.15 -3.71 -21.37
N VAL A 242 -6.89 -2.79 -20.76
CA VAL A 242 -6.40 -1.43 -20.49
C VAL A 242 -5.80 -1.41 -19.09
N TYR A 243 -4.53 -1.01 -19.00
CA TYR A 243 -3.79 -0.94 -17.74
C TYR A 243 -3.50 0.50 -17.35
N ARG A 244 -3.42 0.73 -16.05
CA ARG A 244 -2.82 1.93 -15.47
C ARG A 244 -1.99 1.53 -14.27
N THR A 245 -0.96 2.30 -13.96
CA THR A 245 -0.33 2.22 -12.65
C THR A 245 -1.30 2.77 -11.60
N VAL A 246 -1.40 2.08 -10.47
CA VAL A 246 -2.23 2.49 -9.34
C VAL A 246 -1.46 2.25 -8.04
N SER A 247 -1.57 3.19 -7.11
CA SER A 247 -1.17 2.96 -5.72
C SER A 247 -2.28 2.27 -4.93
N GLY A 248 -1.96 1.59 -3.83
CA GLY A 248 -3.00 0.97 -3.00
C GLY A 248 -4.02 1.98 -2.46
N THR A 249 -3.60 3.20 -2.15
CA THR A 249 -4.50 4.29 -1.75
C THR A 249 -5.48 4.66 -2.86
N GLU A 250 -5.00 4.81 -4.10
CA GLU A 250 -5.84 5.13 -5.24
C GLU A 250 -6.81 4.00 -5.56
N ALA A 251 -6.33 2.75 -5.56
CA ALA A 251 -7.16 1.57 -5.80
C ALA A 251 -8.27 1.45 -4.75
N LEU A 252 -7.96 1.66 -3.46
CA LEU A 252 -8.95 1.65 -2.39
C LEU A 252 -10.01 2.76 -2.57
N ALA A 253 -9.58 3.98 -2.92
CA ALA A 253 -10.51 5.09 -3.17
C ALA A 253 -11.49 4.78 -4.31
N TRP A 254 -10.98 4.21 -5.41
CA TRP A 254 -11.82 3.75 -6.52
C TRP A 254 -12.73 2.58 -6.12
N GLY A 255 -12.23 1.64 -5.31
CA GLY A 255 -12.98 0.51 -4.78
C GLY A 255 -14.18 0.95 -3.92
N LEU A 256 -13.99 1.93 -3.05
CA LEU A 256 -15.05 2.51 -2.23
C LEU A 256 -16.14 3.17 -3.09
N ILE A 257 -15.76 3.90 -4.13
CA ILE A 257 -16.70 4.53 -5.07
C ILE A 257 -17.46 3.47 -5.87
N ALA A 258 -16.75 2.46 -6.38
CA ALA A 258 -17.36 1.34 -7.09
C ALA A 258 -18.34 0.59 -6.18
N GLY A 259 -17.97 0.31 -4.93
CA GLY A 259 -18.82 -0.30 -3.91
C GLY A 259 -20.05 0.54 -3.59
N MET A 260 -19.90 1.86 -3.42
CA MET A 260 -21.03 2.77 -3.20
C MET A 260 -22.03 2.72 -4.37
N ARG A 261 -21.53 2.74 -5.62
CA ARG A 261 -22.38 2.64 -6.81
C ARG A 261 -23.05 1.27 -6.94
N ALA A 262 -22.32 0.20 -6.65
CA ALA A 262 -22.82 -1.17 -6.62
C ALA A 262 -23.95 -1.34 -5.57
N ALA A 263 -23.84 -0.62 -4.44
CA ALA A 263 -24.86 -0.52 -3.40
C ALA A 263 -26.06 0.36 -3.80
N GLY A 264 -26.04 1.01 -4.97
CA GLY A 264 -27.09 1.93 -5.40
C GLY A 264 -27.13 3.24 -4.61
N LEU A 265 -26.07 3.57 -3.87
CA LEU A 265 -25.97 4.79 -3.08
C LEU A 265 -25.45 5.94 -3.94
N SER A 266 -26.02 7.13 -3.75
CA SER A 266 -25.67 8.34 -4.51
C SER A 266 -24.62 9.21 -3.82
N ARG A 267 -24.37 8.97 -2.53
CA ARG A 267 -23.49 9.80 -1.68
C ARG A 267 -22.60 8.94 -0.79
N MET A 268 -21.32 9.32 -0.75
CA MET A 268 -20.36 8.86 0.24
C MET A 268 -19.82 10.08 0.98
N ILE A 269 -19.86 10.03 2.31
CA ILE A 269 -19.22 11.04 3.16
C ILE A 269 -17.98 10.41 3.75
N PHE A 270 -16.83 10.91 3.31
CA PHE A 270 -15.55 10.59 3.90
C PHE A 270 -15.22 11.64 4.96
N SER A 271 -14.98 11.22 6.20
CA SER A 271 -14.48 12.11 7.25
C SER A 271 -13.23 11.58 7.92
N GLY A 272 -12.24 12.44 8.10
CA GLY A 272 -10.95 12.06 8.67
C GLY A 272 -10.24 13.23 9.33
N TYR A 273 -9.31 12.89 10.21
CA TYR A 273 -8.30 13.82 10.74
C TYR A 273 -6.96 13.51 10.06
N PRO A 274 -6.18 14.51 9.62
CA PRO A 274 -4.92 14.26 8.92
C PRO A 274 -3.91 13.49 9.78
N ILE A 275 -3.56 12.28 9.36
CA ILE A 275 -2.56 11.42 10.00
C ILE A 275 -1.82 10.60 8.93
N THR A 276 -0.49 10.51 9.01
CA THR A 276 0.31 9.68 8.11
C THR A 276 0.12 8.19 8.43
N PRO A 277 -0.05 7.29 7.44
CA PRO A 277 -0.18 7.53 5.99
C PRO A 277 -1.62 7.76 5.49
N ALA A 278 -2.63 7.70 6.37
CA ALA A 278 -4.05 7.74 6.04
C ALA A 278 -4.53 9.01 5.28
N SER A 279 -3.85 10.16 5.45
CA SER A 279 -4.19 11.42 4.75
C SER A 279 -4.19 11.31 3.23
N ALA A 280 -3.44 10.36 2.65
CA ALA A 280 -3.42 10.17 1.20
C ALA A 280 -4.81 9.80 0.66
N LEU A 281 -5.60 9.03 1.41
CA LEU A 281 -6.96 8.66 1.01
C LEU A 281 -7.89 9.88 0.96
N LEU A 282 -7.79 10.80 1.93
CA LEU A 282 -8.51 12.07 1.93
C LEU A 282 -8.18 12.89 0.68
N HIS A 283 -6.89 13.03 0.34
CA HIS A 283 -6.46 13.78 -0.84
C HIS A 283 -7.01 13.18 -2.14
N THR A 284 -6.96 11.86 -2.28
CA THR A 284 -7.50 11.17 -3.46
C THR A 284 -9.02 11.38 -3.57
N LEU A 285 -9.76 11.14 -2.49
CA LEU A 285 -11.22 11.27 -2.47
C LEU A 285 -11.70 12.72 -2.65
N ALA A 286 -10.94 13.70 -2.17
CA ALA A 286 -11.27 15.12 -2.35
C ALA A 286 -11.29 15.54 -3.83
N ASN A 287 -10.57 14.83 -4.70
CA ASN A 287 -10.57 15.05 -6.15
C ASN A 287 -11.70 14.30 -6.88
N LEU A 288 -12.50 13.48 -6.18
CA LEU A 288 -13.52 12.59 -6.76
C LEU A 288 -14.95 13.04 -6.43
N LYS A 289 -15.16 14.33 -6.16
CA LYS A 289 -16.47 14.93 -5.83
C LYS A 289 -17.54 14.67 -6.91
N ALA A 290 -17.14 14.60 -8.17
CA ALA A 290 -18.03 14.30 -9.30
C ALA A 290 -18.71 12.92 -9.18
N PHE A 291 -18.16 12.02 -8.38
CA PHE A 291 -18.69 10.68 -8.15
C PHE A 291 -19.66 10.59 -6.96
N GLY A 292 -20.03 11.72 -6.34
CA GLY A 292 -20.93 11.74 -5.17
C GLY A 292 -20.18 11.74 -3.83
N VAL A 293 -18.86 11.97 -3.86
CA VAL A 293 -18.01 12.04 -2.66
C VAL A 293 -18.07 13.43 -2.02
N LEU A 294 -18.28 13.48 -0.71
CA LEU A 294 -18.10 14.66 0.12
C LEU A 294 -17.00 14.36 1.15
N THR A 295 -16.00 15.22 1.24
CA THR A 295 -14.91 15.11 2.22
C THR A 295 -15.11 16.11 3.35
N PHE A 296 -14.97 15.65 4.60
CA PHE A 296 -15.02 16.47 5.80
C PHE A 296 -13.77 16.25 6.66
N GLN A 297 -12.88 17.24 6.68
CA GLN A 297 -11.74 17.23 7.58
C GLN A 297 -12.21 17.69 8.96
N ALA A 298 -12.22 16.78 9.92
CA ALA A 298 -12.64 17.07 11.29
C ALA A 298 -11.48 17.62 12.13
N GLU A 299 -11.82 18.11 13.31
CA GLU A 299 -10.90 18.63 14.33
C GLU A 299 -10.10 17.54 15.04
N ASP A 300 -10.65 16.33 15.16
CA ASP A 300 -10.01 15.15 15.74
C ASP A 300 -10.63 13.83 15.20
N GLU A 301 -10.09 12.69 15.62
CA GLU A 301 -10.56 11.38 15.18
C GLU A 301 -11.95 10.99 15.70
N ILE A 302 -12.38 11.51 16.86
CA ILE A 302 -13.68 11.24 17.48
C ILE A 302 -14.78 11.96 16.68
N ALA A 303 -14.59 13.24 16.39
CA ALA A 303 -15.45 14.03 15.53
C ALA A 303 -15.54 13.43 14.12
N ALA A 304 -14.41 12.96 13.57
CA ALA A 304 -14.38 12.34 12.24
C ALA A 304 -15.25 11.08 12.13
N ILE A 305 -15.17 10.16 13.11
CA ILE A 305 -16.03 8.96 13.08
C ILE A 305 -17.49 9.31 13.41
N GLY A 306 -17.73 10.30 14.30
CA GLY A 306 -19.07 10.82 14.56
C GLY A 306 -19.77 11.33 13.30
N ALA A 307 -19.05 12.09 12.47
CA ALA A 307 -19.57 12.56 11.18
C ALA A 307 -19.87 11.40 10.20
N ALA A 308 -19.02 10.38 10.15
CA ALA A 308 -19.26 9.19 9.33
C ALA A 308 -20.51 8.40 9.82
N ILE A 309 -20.70 8.25 11.13
CA ILE A 309 -21.89 7.64 11.73
C ILE A 309 -23.15 8.44 11.40
N GLY A 310 -23.09 9.77 11.52
CA GLY A 310 -24.19 10.66 11.14
C GLY A 310 -24.55 10.53 9.65
N ALA A 311 -23.55 10.40 8.78
CA ALA A 311 -23.76 10.17 7.35
C ALA A 311 -24.48 8.85 7.07
N ALA A 312 -24.06 7.76 7.71
CA ALA A 312 -24.72 6.46 7.61
C ALA A 312 -26.15 6.51 8.16
N TYR A 313 -26.37 7.17 9.28
CA TYR A 313 -27.73 7.40 9.79
C TYR A 313 -28.63 8.12 8.78
N ALA A 314 -28.08 9.10 8.06
CA ALA A 314 -28.80 9.87 7.04
C ALA A 314 -28.96 9.13 5.69
N GLY A 315 -28.45 7.91 5.53
CA GLY A 315 -28.59 7.12 4.30
C GLY A 315 -27.44 7.20 3.31
N ALA A 316 -26.37 7.91 3.63
CA ALA A 316 -25.15 7.93 2.82
C ALA A 316 -24.19 6.82 3.25
N LEU A 317 -23.22 6.46 2.40
CA LEU A 317 -22.11 5.62 2.83
C LEU A 317 -21.18 6.45 3.75
N GLY A 318 -21.10 6.09 5.03
CA GLY A 318 -20.16 6.69 5.97
C GLY A 318 -18.79 6.02 5.87
N VAL A 319 -17.75 6.80 5.58
CA VAL A 319 -16.36 6.32 5.52
C VAL A 319 -15.48 7.19 6.38
N THR A 320 -14.56 6.59 7.12
CA THR A 320 -13.50 7.29 7.83
C THR A 320 -12.18 6.54 7.70
N SER A 321 -11.06 7.23 7.85
CA SER A 321 -9.74 6.59 7.88
C SER A 321 -8.87 7.13 9.01
N SER A 322 -7.91 6.32 9.42
CA SER A 322 -6.88 6.70 10.39
C SER A 322 -5.71 5.71 10.36
N SER A 323 -4.89 5.74 11.41
CA SER A 323 -3.84 4.76 11.73
C SER A 323 -3.90 4.47 13.24
N GLY A 324 -3.20 3.45 13.75
CA GLY A 324 -3.27 2.95 15.13
C GLY A 324 -3.69 3.94 16.23
N PRO A 325 -3.01 5.09 16.42
CA PRO A 325 -3.40 6.08 17.45
C PRO A 325 -4.81 6.63 17.27
N GLY A 326 -5.16 7.00 16.06
CA GLY A 326 -6.47 7.56 15.77
C GLY A 326 -7.57 6.49 15.70
N ILE A 327 -7.22 5.23 15.38
CA ILE A 327 -8.12 4.09 15.56
C ILE A 327 -8.44 3.90 17.05
N ALA A 328 -7.47 4.12 17.94
CA ALA A 328 -7.68 3.99 19.39
C ALA A 328 -8.73 5.00 19.87
N LEU A 329 -8.64 6.24 19.41
CA LEU A 329 -9.63 7.30 19.71
C LEU A 329 -11.02 7.00 19.12
N LYS A 330 -11.11 6.31 17.98
CA LYS A 330 -12.38 5.95 17.34
C LYS A 330 -13.11 4.79 18.00
N THR A 331 -12.46 4.06 18.92
CA THR A 331 -12.96 2.80 19.49
C THR A 331 -14.34 2.95 20.17
N GLU A 332 -14.56 4.00 20.95
CA GLU A 332 -15.84 4.24 21.62
C GLU A 332 -16.98 4.44 20.61
N MET A 333 -16.73 5.27 19.60
CA MET A 333 -17.69 5.56 18.54
C MET A 333 -17.91 4.36 17.60
N LEU A 334 -16.92 3.49 17.41
CA LEU A 334 -17.16 2.17 16.79
C LEU A 334 -18.12 1.33 17.62
N GLY A 335 -18.01 1.36 18.96
CA GLY A 335 -19.00 0.76 19.86
C GLY A 335 -20.41 1.30 19.61
N LEU A 336 -20.53 2.63 19.43
CA LEU A 336 -21.81 3.24 19.04
C LEU A 336 -22.30 2.73 17.67
N ALA A 337 -21.43 2.64 16.66
CA ALA A 337 -21.79 2.13 15.32
C ALA A 337 -22.26 0.66 15.36
N ILE A 338 -21.66 -0.16 16.23
CA ILE A 338 -22.09 -1.55 16.48
C ILE A 338 -23.47 -1.57 17.16
N ALA A 339 -23.66 -0.79 18.23
CA ALA A 339 -24.91 -0.75 18.98
C ALA A 339 -26.08 -0.20 18.14
N THR A 340 -25.80 0.77 17.28
CA THR A 340 -26.78 1.36 16.34
C THR A 340 -26.93 0.59 15.04
N GLU A 341 -26.05 -0.41 14.81
CA GLU A 341 -25.99 -1.25 13.63
C GLU A 341 -26.04 -0.43 12.33
N LEU A 342 -25.05 0.48 12.17
CA LEU A 342 -24.93 1.35 11.01
C LEU A 342 -23.77 0.91 10.08
N PRO A 343 -23.93 1.05 8.75
CA PRO A 343 -22.93 0.63 7.77
C PRO A 343 -21.81 1.69 7.66
N ILE A 344 -20.67 1.42 8.29
CA ILE A 344 -19.49 2.28 8.23
C ILE A 344 -18.31 1.49 7.68
N VAL A 345 -17.51 2.12 6.81
CA VAL A 345 -16.19 1.59 6.43
C VAL A 345 -15.11 2.43 7.12
N LEU A 346 -14.32 1.78 7.99
CA LEU A 346 -13.14 2.37 8.61
C LEU A 346 -11.89 1.81 7.95
N VAL A 347 -11.09 2.69 7.33
CA VAL A 347 -9.79 2.29 6.78
C VAL A 347 -8.71 2.57 7.82
N ASP A 348 -8.07 1.52 8.31
CA ASP A 348 -6.88 1.60 9.14
C ASP A 348 -5.64 1.43 8.25
N SER A 349 -4.91 2.53 8.05
CA SER A 349 -3.63 2.49 7.34
C SER A 349 -2.52 2.32 8.38
N GLN A 350 -2.22 1.06 8.70
CA GLN A 350 -1.30 0.69 9.78
C GLN A 350 0.11 1.24 9.55
N ARG A 351 0.75 1.62 10.65
CA ARG A 351 2.14 2.08 10.71
C ARG A 351 2.78 1.59 12.00
N ALA A 352 4.10 1.63 12.08
CA ALA A 352 4.82 1.15 13.27
C ALA A 352 4.40 1.91 14.53
N GLY A 353 3.97 1.15 15.55
CA GLY A 353 3.59 1.65 16.88
C GLY A 353 4.65 1.33 17.95
N PRO A 354 4.27 1.32 19.26
CA PRO A 354 3.02 1.81 19.83
C PRO A 354 3.00 3.35 19.96
N SER A 355 1.85 3.92 20.36
CA SER A 355 1.66 5.37 20.46
C SER A 355 2.01 6.07 19.14
N THR A 356 2.75 7.17 19.13
CA THR A 356 3.20 7.83 17.88
C THR A 356 4.00 6.88 17.00
N GLY A 357 4.82 6.01 17.61
CA GLY A 357 5.67 5.03 16.94
C GLY A 357 6.60 5.65 15.88
N MET A 358 6.69 5.02 14.71
CA MET A 358 7.43 5.53 13.55
C MET A 358 6.44 5.79 12.40
N PRO A 359 5.91 7.02 12.26
CA PRO A 359 4.80 7.31 11.36
C PRO A 359 5.00 6.97 9.88
N THR A 360 6.25 6.91 9.42
CA THR A 360 6.62 6.63 8.02
C THR A 360 7.03 5.18 7.78
N LYS A 361 6.98 4.32 8.80
CA LYS A 361 7.45 2.94 8.73
C LYS A 361 6.29 1.96 8.71
N THR A 362 6.44 0.91 7.91
CA THR A 362 5.41 -0.11 7.72
C THR A 362 5.42 -1.12 8.87
N GLU A 363 4.24 -1.47 9.35
CA GLU A 363 4.01 -2.49 10.36
C GLU A 363 2.55 -2.96 10.27
N GLN A 364 2.28 -4.20 10.68
CA GLN A 364 0.94 -4.78 10.67
C GLN A 364 0.48 -5.09 12.09
N SER A 365 0.61 -4.11 12.99
CA SER A 365 0.49 -4.27 14.45
C SER A 365 -0.89 -3.99 15.03
N ASP A 366 -1.89 -3.67 14.20
CA ASP A 366 -3.19 -3.18 14.70
C ASP A 366 -4.29 -4.25 14.59
N LEU A 367 -3.97 -5.49 14.19
CA LEU A 367 -4.94 -6.59 14.05
C LEU A 367 -5.69 -6.87 15.36
N PHE A 368 -5.02 -6.91 16.51
CA PHE A 368 -5.69 -7.04 17.80
C PHE A 368 -6.57 -5.84 18.13
N GLN A 369 -6.12 -4.63 17.83
CA GLN A 369 -6.93 -3.43 18.03
C GLN A 369 -8.20 -3.46 17.15
N ALA A 370 -8.06 -3.90 15.90
CA ALA A 370 -9.16 -4.04 14.95
C ALA A 370 -10.11 -5.20 15.29
N VAL A 371 -9.64 -6.31 15.85
CA VAL A 371 -10.49 -7.47 16.16
C VAL A 371 -11.04 -7.43 17.59
N LEU A 372 -10.24 -6.99 18.56
CA LEU A 372 -10.49 -7.12 20.01
C LEU A 372 -10.41 -5.78 20.78
N GLY A 373 -10.12 -4.65 20.14
CA GLY A 373 -9.79 -3.40 20.83
C GLY A 373 -10.97 -2.65 21.47
N ARG A 374 -12.21 -3.10 21.29
CA ARG A 374 -13.44 -2.42 21.75
C ARG A 374 -13.90 -2.94 23.10
N ASN A 375 -14.64 -2.13 23.84
CA ASN A 375 -15.24 -2.55 25.11
C ASN A 375 -16.36 -3.58 24.89
N ALA A 376 -16.50 -4.50 25.86
CA ALA A 376 -17.53 -5.54 25.89
C ALA A 376 -17.56 -6.46 24.63
N ASP A 377 -18.61 -7.27 24.51
CA ASP A 377 -18.84 -8.19 23.38
C ASP A 377 -19.28 -7.42 22.12
N SER A 378 -18.28 -6.87 21.43
CA SER A 378 -18.46 -5.94 20.31
C SER A 378 -17.82 -6.47 19.02
N PRO A 379 -18.33 -7.56 18.42
CA PRO A 379 -17.78 -8.11 17.18
C PRO A 379 -18.08 -7.20 15.98
N LEU A 380 -17.15 -7.14 15.02
CA LEU A 380 -17.33 -6.52 13.72
C LEU A 380 -16.51 -7.24 12.65
N ALA A 381 -16.72 -6.88 11.39
CA ALA A 381 -15.99 -7.47 10.27
C ALA A 381 -14.63 -6.78 10.04
N VAL A 382 -13.57 -7.55 9.85
CA VAL A 382 -12.21 -7.07 9.55
C VAL A 382 -11.67 -7.77 8.33
N ILE A 383 -11.24 -6.99 7.33
CA ILE A 383 -10.65 -7.49 6.08
C ILE A 383 -9.36 -6.75 5.73
N ALA A 384 -8.48 -7.37 4.94
CA ALA A 384 -7.21 -6.78 4.51
C ALA A 384 -6.90 -7.11 3.03
N PRO A 385 -6.41 -6.14 2.25
CA PRO A 385 -5.90 -6.39 0.89
C PRO A 385 -4.51 -7.03 0.91
N CYS A 386 -4.18 -7.74 -0.17
CA CYS A 386 -2.88 -8.40 -0.31
C CYS A 386 -1.88 -7.69 -1.25
N THR A 387 -2.37 -6.86 -2.19
CA THR A 387 -1.54 -6.08 -3.13
C THR A 387 -2.13 -4.69 -3.36
N ALA A 388 -1.43 -3.81 -4.08
CA ALA A 388 -1.92 -2.46 -4.35
C ALA A 388 -3.19 -2.49 -5.22
N GLY A 389 -3.28 -3.39 -6.20
CA GLY A 389 -4.47 -3.61 -7.02
C GLY A 389 -5.61 -4.29 -6.25
N ASP A 390 -5.30 -5.17 -5.30
CA ASP A 390 -6.30 -5.86 -4.44
C ASP A 390 -7.03 -4.90 -3.48
N CYS A 391 -6.49 -3.71 -3.24
CA CYS A 391 -7.19 -2.65 -2.52
C CYS A 391 -8.52 -2.24 -3.20
N PHE A 392 -8.63 -2.34 -4.53
CA PHE A 392 -9.87 -2.05 -5.25
C PHE A 392 -11.00 -3.04 -4.90
N PRO A 393 -10.87 -4.36 -5.14
CA PRO A 393 -11.92 -5.31 -4.80
C PRO A 393 -12.21 -5.35 -3.30
N ILE A 394 -11.21 -5.16 -2.43
CA ILE A 394 -11.43 -5.05 -0.97
C ILE A 394 -12.25 -3.82 -0.60
N GLY A 395 -12.04 -2.67 -1.27
CA GLY A 395 -12.90 -1.50 -1.09
C GLY A 395 -14.36 -1.77 -1.45
N VAL A 396 -14.60 -2.49 -2.55
CA VAL A 396 -15.95 -2.92 -2.97
C VAL A 396 -16.56 -3.87 -1.94
N GLU A 397 -15.80 -4.87 -1.51
CA GLU A 397 -16.20 -5.88 -0.53
C GLU A 397 -16.52 -5.26 0.83
N ALA A 398 -15.74 -4.28 1.29
CA ALA A 398 -16.00 -3.56 2.53
C ALA A 398 -17.38 -2.89 2.52
N VAL A 399 -17.75 -2.24 1.41
CA VAL A 399 -19.06 -1.61 1.26
C VAL A 399 -20.18 -2.64 1.20
N ARG A 400 -19.96 -3.76 0.50
CA ARG A 400 -20.91 -4.86 0.42
C ARG A 400 -21.21 -5.42 1.81
N LEU A 401 -20.17 -5.76 2.58
CA LEU A 401 -20.31 -6.30 3.93
C LEU A 401 -20.97 -5.30 4.87
N ALA A 402 -20.54 -4.03 4.83
CA ALA A 402 -21.08 -2.98 5.69
C ALA A 402 -22.58 -2.80 5.47
N THR A 403 -22.99 -2.68 4.21
CA THR A 403 -24.39 -2.39 3.85
C THR A 403 -25.30 -3.61 3.92
N LYS A 404 -24.81 -4.82 3.59
CA LYS A 404 -25.60 -6.07 3.69
C LYS A 404 -25.87 -6.47 5.14
N TYR A 405 -24.87 -6.34 6.02
CA TYR A 405 -24.97 -6.79 7.42
C TYR A 405 -25.22 -5.63 8.41
N MET A 406 -25.37 -4.39 7.92
CA MET A 406 -25.62 -3.20 8.74
C MET A 406 -24.67 -3.15 9.94
N THR A 407 -23.37 -3.14 9.63
CA THR A 407 -22.28 -3.22 10.62
C THR A 407 -21.10 -2.36 10.18
N PRO A 408 -20.29 -1.83 11.12
CA PRO A 408 -18.98 -1.33 10.77
C PRO A 408 -18.10 -2.45 10.20
N VAL A 409 -17.26 -2.09 9.23
CA VAL A 409 -16.21 -2.93 8.63
C VAL A 409 -14.88 -2.19 8.72
N ILE A 410 -13.86 -2.85 9.25
CA ILE A 410 -12.49 -2.34 9.26
C ILE A 410 -11.72 -2.94 8.08
N VAL A 411 -11.11 -2.07 7.28
CA VAL A 411 -10.14 -2.43 6.25
C VAL A 411 -8.74 -2.14 6.79
N LEU A 412 -7.98 -3.20 7.07
CA LEU A 412 -6.58 -3.11 7.50
C LEU A 412 -5.66 -3.03 6.27
N SER A 413 -5.21 -1.82 5.95
CA SER A 413 -4.09 -1.57 5.04
C SER A 413 -2.83 -1.28 5.84
N ASP A 414 -1.71 -0.96 5.17
CA ASP A 414 -0.48 -0.54 5.83
C ASP A 414 0.30 0.48 4.98
N THR A 415 1.29 1.14 5.58
CA THR A 415 2.14 2.13 4.92
C THR A 415 2.78 1.59 3.63
N TYR A 416 3.14 0.31 3.57
CA TYR A 416 3.70 -0.29 2.36
C TYR A 416 2.67 -0.32 1.24
N LEU A 417 1.48 -0.92 1.45
CA LEU A 417 0.45 -0.99 0.42
C LEU A 417 -0.10 0.38 0.02
N ALA A 418 -0.21 1.30 0.98
CA ALA A 418 -0.70 2.65 0.72
C ALA A 418 0.13 3.39 -0.34
N HIS A 419 1.44 3.11 -0.39
CA HIS A 419 2.42 3.80 -1.24
C HIS A 419 2.99 2.95 -2.37
N ALA A 420 2.96 1.62 -2.25
CA ALA A 420 3.35 0.70 -3.31
C ALA A 420 2.44 0.90 -4.53
N ALA A 421 3.05 0.77 -5.71
CA ALA A 421 2.37 0.84 -6.99
C ALA A 421 2.64 -0.41 -7.82
N GLU A 422 1.62 -0.85 -8.55
CA GLU A 422 1.70 -1.97 -9.49
C GLU A 422 0.88 -1.65 -10.76
N PRO A 423 1.16 -2.33 -11.89
CA PRO A 423 0.28 -2.30 -13.05
C PRO A 423 -1.08 -2.93 -12.71
N TRP A 424 -2.16 -2.17 -12.89
CA TRP A 424 -3.51 -2.62 -12.58
C TRP A 424 -4.39 -2.60 -13.83
N ARG A 425 -5.00 -3.74 -14.14
CA ARG A 425 -6.00 -3.86 -15.20
C ARG A 425 -7.26 -3.15 -14.75
N ILE A 426 -7.71 -2.17 -15.53
CA ILE A 426 -8.94 -1.44 -15.24
C ILE A 426 -10.12 -2.41 -15.47
N PRO A 427 -10.96 -2.68 -14.45
CA PRO A 427 -12.12 -3.53 -14.59
C PRO A 427 -13.17 -2.83 -15.46
N GLU A 428 -13.91 -3.62 -16.22
CA GLU A 428 -15.04 -3.09 -16.98
C GLU A 428 -16.25 -2.86 -16.05
N GLU A 429 -17.06 -1.84 -16.31
CA GLU A 429 -18.23 -1.52 -15.46
C GLU A 429 -19.21 -2.70 -15.33
N ARG A 430 -19.34 -3.51 -16.38
CA ARG A 430 -20.18 -4.71 -16.38
C ARG A 430 -19.65 -5.86 -15.51
N GLU A 431 -18.36 -5.85 -15.18
CA GLU A 431 -17.72 -6.84 -14.31
C GLU A 431 -17.91 -6.50 -12.83
N LEU A 432 -18.33 -5.27 -12.52
CA LEU A 432 -18.54 -4.85 -11.14
C LEU A 432 -19.78 -5.53 -10.53
N PRO A 433 -19.67 -6.04 -9.29
CA PRO A 433 -20.81 -6.63 -8.60
C PRO A 433 -21.92 -5.60 -8.39
N ARG A 434 -23.17 -6.06 -8.26
CA ARG A 434 -24.33 -5.24 -7.93
C ARG A 434 -25.02 -5.80 -6.69
N PHE A 435 -25.20 -4.95 -5.69
CA PHE A 435 -25.82 -5.30 -4.40
C PHE A 435 -26.65 -4.12 -3.88
N PRO A 436 -27.68 -3.67 -4.62
CA PRO A 436 -28.42 -2.46 -4.29
C PRO A 436 -29.05 -2.55 -2.90
N VAL A 437 -28.80 -1.53 -2.08
CA VAL A 437 -29.40 -1.36 -0.76
C VAL A 437 -30.90 -1.12 -0.90
N ARG A 438 -31.67 -1.74 -0.02
CA ARG A 438 -33.12 -1.51 0.11
C ARG A 438 -33.39 -0.76 1.40
N PHE A 439 -33.63 0.54 1.29
CA PHE A 439 -34.12 1.32 2.42
C PHE A 439 -35.52 0.86 2.81
N ARG A 440 -35.81 0.79 4.11
CA ARG A 440 -37.16 0.57 4.62
C ARG A 440 -38.00 1.80 4.29
N THR A 441 -39.13 1.58 3.64
CA THR A 441 -40.13 2.63 3.29
C THR A 441 -41.53 2.30 3.80
N ASP A 442 -41.84 1.03 4.04
CA ASP A 442 -43.13 0.58 4.55
C ASP A 442 -43.20 0.72 6.10
N PRO A 443 -44.19 1.45 6.66
CA PRO A 443 -44.31 1.65 8.10
C PRO A 443 -44.87 0.44 8.86
N THR A 444 -45.41 -0.56 8.15
CA THR A 444 -46.10 -1.70 8.78
C THR A 444 -45.18 -2.46 9.73
N GLY A 445 -45.56 -2.54 11.01
CA GLY A 445 -44.81 -3.27 12.04
C GLY A 445 -43.39 -2.76 12.29
N PHE A 446 -43.08 -1.53 11.89
CA PHE A 446 -41.71 -1.02 11.95
C PHE A 446 -41.24 -0.78 13.39
N HIS A 447 -40.08 -1.35 13.72
CA HIS A 447 -39.18 -0.86 14.75
C HIS A 447 -37.74 -0.96 14.24
N PRO A 448 -36.79 -0.14 14.75
CA PRO A 448 -35.47 -0.03 14.15
C PRO A 448 -34.60 -1.29 14.30
N PHE A 449 -34.97 -2.29 15.10
CA PHE A 449 -34.19 -3.51 15.34
C PHE A 449 -34.87 -4.79 14.84
N LEU A 450 -35.83 -4.66 13.91
CA LEU A 450 -36.35 -5.80 13.16
C LEU A 450 -35.19 -6.60 12.56
N ARG A 451 -35.32 -7.93 12.50
CA ARG A 451 -34.25 -8.80 12.02
C ARG A 451 -34.59 -9.40 10.68
N ASP A 452 -33.72 -9.18 9.71
CA ASP A 452 -33.70 -9.97 8.49
C ASP A 452 -33.38 -11.43 8.82
N SER A 453 -34.13 -12.38 8.26
CA SER A 453 -34.03 -13.80 8.64
C SER A 453 -32.72 -14.46 8.18
N GLU A 454 -32.06 -13.92 7.16
CA GLU A 454 -30.82 -14.48 6.61
C GLU A 454 -29.58 -13.85 7.23
N THR A 455 -29.61 -12.52 7.36
CA THR A 455 -28.45 -11.72 7.76
C THR A 455 -28.51 -11.26 9.21
N LEU A 456 -29.68 -11.29 9.86
CA LEU A 456 -29.95 -10.65 11.17
C LEU A 456 -29.73 -9.12 11.17
N ALA A 457 -29.53 -8.52 10.00
CA ALA A 457 -29.38 -7.09 9.85
C ALA A 457 -30.69 -6.38 10.19
N ARG A 458 -30.54 -5.17 10.73
CA ARG A 458 -31.68 -4.27 10.93
C ARG A 458 -32.10 -3.59 9.62
N PRO A 459 -33.35 -3.12 9.50
CA PRO A 459 -33.75 -2.26 8.39
C PRO A 459 -33.01 -0.91 8.43
N TRP A 460 -32.55 -0.44 7.28
CA TRP A 460 -32.04 0.93 7.12
C TRP A 460 -33.19 1.86 6.75
N ALA A 461 -33.71 2.61 7.70
CA ALA A 461 -34.76 3.61 7.48
C ALA A 461 -34.17 5.02 7.42
N LEU A 462 -34.59 5.82 6.43
CA LEU A 462 -34.08 7.19 6.27
C LEU A 462 -34.82 8.16 7.19
N PRO A 463 -34.11 9.03 7.93
CA PRO A 463 -34.73 10.14 8.65
C PRO A 463 -35.59 11.00 7.71
N GLY A 464 -36.78 11.39 8.18
CA GLY A 464 -37.76 12.13 7.38
C GLY A 464 -38.72 11.27 6.56
N THR A 465 -38.59 9.93 6.60
CA THR A 465 -39.58 9.03 5.98
C THR A 465 -40.82 8.90 6.89
N PRO A 466 -42.02 9.30 6.43
CA PRO A 466 -43.24 9.28 7.25
C PRO A 466 -43.56 7.89 7.80
N GLY A 467 -43.89 7.79 9.09
CA GLY A 467 -44.26 6.52 9.75
C GLY A 467 -43.07 5.61 10.08
N LEU A 468 -41.84 6.05 9.82
CA LEU A 468 -40.60 5.37 10.20
C LEU A 468 -39.77 6.18 11.21
N GLU A 469 -40.42 7.01 12.02
CA GLU A 469 -39.76 7.79 13.06
C GLU A 469 -39.10 6.82 14.05
N HIS A 470 -37.79 6.96 14.26
CA HIS A 470 -37.05 6.06 15.14
C HIS A 470 -35.92 6.76 15.87
N ARG A 471 -35.50 6.14 16.98
CA ARG A 471 -34.36 6.56 17.78
C ARG A 471 -33.42 5.38 18.01
N ILE A 472 -32.25 5.45 17.41
CA ILE A 472 -31.13 4.55 17.71
C ILE A 472 -30.08 5.31 18.55
N GLY A 473 -29.34 4.58 19.38
CA GLY A 473 -28.29 5.12 20.24
C GLY A 473 -27.55 4.00 20.96
N GLY A 474 -26.60 4.35 21.83
CA GLY A 474 -25.72 3.37 22.48
C GLY A 474 -26.32 2.56 23.63
N ILE A 475 -27.49 2.97 24.15
CA ILE A 475 -28.18 2.22 25.22
C ILE A 475 -28.87 0.99 24.62
N GLU A 476 -28.75 -0.16 25.30
CA GLU A 476 -29.33 -1.44 24.89
C GLU A 476 -30.81 -1.32 24.51
N LYS A 477 -31.19 -2.10 23.49
CA LYS A 477 -32.49 -2.05 22.87
C LYS A 477 -33.21 -3.38 23.03
N ASP A 478 -34.50 -3.29 23.27
CA ASP A 478 -35.36 -4.46 23.27
C ASP A 478 -35.40 -5.08 21.88
N PHE A 479 -35.24 -6.40 21.81
CA PHE A 479 -35.17 -7.13 20.55
C PHE A 479 -36.46 -6.98 19.73
N ASP A 480 -37.62 -7.08 20.37
CA ASP A 480 -38.90 -7.18 19.67
C ASP A 480 -39.58 -5.81 19.47
N THR A 481 -39.23 -4.80 20.27
CA THR A 481 -39.85 -3.45 20.22
C THR A 481 -38.89 -2.34 19.82
N GLY A 482 -37.58 -2.52 19.96
CA GLY A 482 -36.57 -1.47 19.73
C GLY A 482 -36.55 -0.34 20.78
N HIS A 483 -37.33 -0.44 21.86
CA HIS A 483 -37.27 0.49 22.99
C HIS A 483 -36.03 0.26 23.87
N ILE A 484 -35.78 1.14 24.84
CA ILE A 484 -34.70 0.89 25.81
C ILE A 484 -35.07 -0.29 26.68
N SER A 485 -34.13 -1.23 26.88
CA SER A 485 -34.31 -2.38 27.76
C SER A 485 -33.09 -2.57 28.64
N TYR A 486 -33.35 -2.89 29.91
CA TYR A 486 -32.34 -3.30 30.90
C TYR A 486 -32.58 -4.75 31.34
N ASP A 487 -33.48 -5.47 30.65
CA ASP A 487 -33.77 -6.86 30.97
C ASP A 487 -32.54 -7.74 30.68
N PRO A 488 -32.09 -8.57 31.64
CA PRO A 488 -30.92 -9.41 31.45
C PRO A 488 -31.06 -10.42 30.30
N GLY A 489 -32.26 -10.99 30.12
CA GLY A 489 -32.54 -11.93 29.04
C GLY A 489 -32.49 -11.28 27.67
N ASN A 490 -33.05 -10.06 27.56
CA ASN A 490 -32.93 -9.25 26.35
C ASN A 490 -31.47 -8.91 26.03
N HIS A 491 -30.69 -8.46 27.02
CA HIS A 491 -29.28 -8.13 26.80
C HIS A 491 -28.50 -9.34 26.28
N HIS A 492 -28.71 -10.53 26.87
CA HIS A 492 -28.13 -11.78 26.39
C HIS A 492 -28.53 -12.06 24.92
N ARG A 493 -29.83 -12.00 24.60
CA ARG A 493 -30.36 -12.24 23.25
C ARG A 493 -29.78 -11.27 22.23
N MET A 494 -29.74 -9.98 22.53
CA MET A 494 -29.21 -8.95 21.63
C MET A 494 -27.70 -9.10 21.41
N THR A 495 -26.93 -9.40 22.45
CA THR A 495 -25.50 -9.68 22.35
C THR A 495 -25.22 -10.91 21.49
N GLN A 496 -25.93 -12.02 21.72
CA GLN A 496 -25.82 -13.21 20.87
C GLN A 496 -26.25 -12.94 19.43
N THR A 497 -27.27 -12.13 19.21
CA THR A 497 -27.74 -11.77 17.86
C THR A 497 -26.70 -10.97 17.08
N ARG A 498 -26.07 -9.97 17.71
CA ARG A 498 -24.98 -9.21 17.10
C ARG A 498 -23.79 -10.11 16.77
N ALA A 499 -23.43 -11.03 17.68
CA ALA A 499 -22.38 -12.01 17.44
C ALA A 499 -22.73 -12.97 16.29
N ALA A 500 -23.95 -13.52 16.26
CA ALA A 500 -24.41 -14.43 15.22
C ALA A 500 -24.48 -13.75 13.85
N LYS A 501 -24.84 -12.45 13.80
CA LYS A 501 -24.81 -11.63 12.59
C LYS A 501 -23.42 -11.58 11.98
N ILE A 502 -22.41 -11.22 12.79
CA ILE A 502 -21.02 -11.13 12.32
C ILE A 502 -20.47 -12.50 11.96
N ALA A 503 -20.69 -13.53 12.78
CA ALA A 503 -20.28 -14.90 12.46
C ALA A 503 -20.94 -15.43 11.17
N GLY A 504 -22.18 -14.99 10.89
CA GLY A 504 -22.93 -15.35 9.69
C GLY A 504 -22.28 -14.88 8.38
N ILE A 505 -21.42 -13.86 8.42
CA ILE A 505 -20.65 -13.39 7.26
C ILE A 505 -19.78 -14.51 6.67
N ALA A 506 -19.28 -15.43 7.51
CA ALA A 506 -18.44 -16.56 7.06
C ALA A 506 -19.12 -17.50 6.05
N ARG A 507 -20.46 -17.48 5.96
CA ARG A 507 -21.24 -18.24 4.97
C ARG A 507 -21.40 -17.53 3.62
N ASP A 508 -21.15 -16.22 3.60
CA ASP A 508 -21.36 -15.34 2.45
C ASP A 508 -20.06 -14.86 1.80
N ILE A 509 -18.93 -15.04 2.49
CA ILE A 509 -17.60 -14.80 1.93
C ILE A 509 -17.07 -16.08 1.25
N PRO A 510 -16.20 -15.94 0.23
CA PRO A 510 -15.58 -17.09 -0.41
C PRO A 510 -14.78 -17.98 0.58
N PRO A 511 -14.71 -19.29 0.34
CA PRO A 511 -13.76 -20.14 1.05
C PRO A 511 -12.32 -19.64 0.82
N GLN A 512 -11.43 -19.94 1.78
CA GLN A 512 -10.01 -19.67 1.64
C GLN A 512 -9.39 -20.60 0.59
N ASP A 513 -8.73 -20.00 -0.39
CA ASP A 513 -7.92 -20.70 -1.39
C ASP A 513 -6.43 -20.73 -1.02
N VAL A 514 -5.69 -21.65 -1.64
CA VAL A 514 -4.23 -21.68 -1.62
C VAL A 514 -3.70 -20.75 -2.71
N ALA A 515 -2.93 -19.74 -2.32
CA ALA A 515 -2.37 -18.75 -3.25
C ALA A 515 -1.25 -19.34 -4.14
N LEU A 516 -0.50 -20.32 -3.62
CA LEU A 516 0.51 -21.06 -4.37
C LEU A 516 0.75 -22.43 -3.75
N GLY A 517 0.79 -23.48 -4.56
CA GLY A 517 1.07 -24.85 -4.12
C GLY A 517 -0.20 -25.71 -3.98
N GLU A 518 -0.10 -26.76 -3.19
CA GLU A 518 -1.17 -27.76 -3.01
C GLU A 518 -2.04 -27.44 -1.78
N ASP A 519 -3.22 -28.05 -1.69
CA ASP A 519 -4.15 -27.93 -0.55
C ASP A 519 -3.78 -28.77 0.69
N ARG A 520 -2.58 -29.38 0.66
CA ARG A 520 -1.98 -30.24 1.68
C ARG A 520 -0.47 -30.30 1.50
N GLY A 521 0.26 -30.71 2.53
CA GLY A 521 1.70 -30.92 2.43
C GLY A 521 2.43 -30.74 3.75
N ALA A 522 3.76 -30.64 3.68
CA ALA A 522 4.60 -30.54 4.86
C ALA A 522 4.42 -29.20 5.59
N LEU A 523 4.25 -28.11 4.85
CA LEU A 523 4.20 -26.76 5.43
C LEU A 523 3.22 -25.84 4.71
N ALA A 524 2.30 -25.24 5.46
CA ALA A 524 1.57 -24.05 5.03
C ALA A 524 2.24 -22.79 5.59
N VAL A 525 2.57 -21.84 4.72
CA VAL A 525 2.98 -20.50 5.11
C VAL A 525 1.77 -19.58 4.97
N VAL A 526 1.29 -19.07 6.11
CA VAL A 526 0.03 -18.33 6.23
C VAL A 526 0.32 -16.85 6.45
N GLY A 527 -0.02 -16.03 5.47
CA GLY A 527 0.16 -14.58 5.49
C GLY A 527 -1.14 -13.80 5.54
N TRP A 528 -1.02 -12.49 5.74
CA TRP A 528 -2.08 -11.50 5.55
C TRP A 528 -1.49 -10.12 5.25
N GLY A 529 -2.29 -9.20 4.69
CA GLY A 529 -1.83 -7.83 4.39
C GLY A 529 -0.69 -7.79 3.37
N SER A 530 0.23 -6.82 3.52
CA SER A 530 1.36 -6.58 2.60
C SER A 530 2.42 -7.69 2.55
N THR A 531 2.40 -8.64 3.49
CA THR A 531 3.33 -9.78 3.48
C THR A 531 3.20 -10.71 2.26
N PHE A 532 2.10 -10.60 1.49
CA PHE A 532 1.76 -11.47 0.36
C PHE A 532 2.94 -11.70 -0.58
N GLY A 533 3.51 -10.62 -1.12
CA GLY A 533 4.53 -10.73 -2.15
C GLY A 533 5.81 -11.41 -1.66
N ALA A 534 6.24 -11.10 -0.44
CA ALA A 534 7.44 -11.69 0.15
C ALA A 534 7.25 -13.18 0.45
N ILE A 535 6.09 -13.56 1.00
CA ILE A 535 5.74 -14.96 1.26
C ILE A 535 5.61 -15.74 -0.05
N HIS A 536 4.87 -15.18 -1.02
CA HIS A 536 4.63 -15.83 -2.30
C HIS A 536 5.95 -16.14 -3.02
N GLU A 537 6.86 -15.17 -3.09
CA GLU A 537 8.16 -15.35 -3.70
C GLU A 537 9.04 -16.36 -2.93
N ALA A 538 9.03 -16.33 -1.60
CA ALA A 538 9.80 -17.27 -0.79
C ALA A 538 9.30 -18.71 -0.94
N VAL A 539 7.97 -18.92 -0.97
CA VAL A 539 7.34 -20.22 -1.23
C VAL A 539 7.63 -20.67 -2.66
N ARG A 540 7.56 -19.78 -3.66
CA ARG A 540 7.91 -20.10 -5.05
C ARG A 540 9.33 -20.63 -5.18
N ARG A 541 10.31 -19.98 -4.53
CA ARG A 541 11.70 -20.45 -4.49
C ARG A 541 11.85 -21.78 -3.76
N ALA A 542 11.22 -21.93 -2.60
CA ALA A 542 11.26 -23.18 -1.82
C ALA A 542 10.68 -24.37 -2.61
N ARG A 543 9.59 -24.16 -3.36
CA ARG A 543 9.02 -25.18 -4.25
C ARG A 543 9.92 -25.48 -5.45
N GLY A 544 10.59 -24.48 -6.01
CA GLY A 544 11.62 -24.66 -7.04
C GLY A 544 12.77 -25.56 -6.58
N ASP A 545 13.08 -25.54 -5.28
CA ASP A 545 14.04 -26.43 -4.64
C ASP A 545 13.45 -27.80 -4.23
N GLY A 546 12.22 -28.11 -4.64
CA GLY A 546 11.55 -29.38 -4.39
C GLY A 546 10.85 -29.53 -3.03
N LEU A 547 10.69 -28.45 -2.26
CA LEU A 547 10.00 -28.51 -0.96
C LEU A 547 8.46 -28.53 -1.12
N ALA A 548 7.79 -29.38 -0.34
CA ALA A 548 6.33 -29.49 -0.28
C ALA A 548 5.69 -28.39 0.59
N VAL A 549 5.81 -27.14 0.14
CA VAL A 549 5.34 -25.95 0.84
C VAL A 549 4.23 -25.27 0.04
N SER A 550 3.23 -24.74 0.73
CA SER A 550 2.12 -23.96 0.15
C SER A 550 1.98 -22.60 0.81
N HIS A 551 1.52 -21.62 0.04
CA HIS A 551 1.19 -20.26 0.51
C HIS A 551 -0.33 -20.13 0.64
N ILE A 552 -0.79 -19.77 1.84
CA ILE A 552 -2.19 -19.37 2.11
C ILE A 552 -2.17 -17.91 2.53
N HIS A 553 -3.00 -17.06 1.93
CA HIS A 553 -3.06 -15.65 2.29
C HIS A 553 -4.48 -15.22 2.66
N VAL A 554 -4.66 -14.78 3.89
CA VAL A 554 -5.99 -14.55 4.48
C VAL A 554 -6.40 -13.10 4.26
N ARG A 555 -7.51 -12.90 3.54
CA ARG A 555 -8.14 -11.58 3.33
C ARG A 555 -9.20 -11.25 4.37
N TYR A 556 -9.99 -12.25 4.80
CA TYR A 556 -11.05 -12.09 5.79
C TYR A 556 -10.52 -12.51 7.16
N LEU A 557 -10.29 -11.53 8.03
CA LEU A 557 -9.61 -11.72 9.32
C LEU A 557 -10.60 -11.88 10.48
N SER A 558 -11.79 -11.30 10.35
CA SER A 558 -12.91 -11.48 11.27
C SER A 558 -14.24 -11.32 10.53
N PRO A 559 -15.13 -12.33 10.51
CA PRO A 559 -14.81 -13.72 10.78
C PRO A 559 -13.84 -14.30 9.73
N PHE A 560 -13.14 -15.37 10.09
CA PHE A 560 -12.36 -16.14 9.13
C PHE A 560 -13.27 -16.92 8.16
N PRO A 561 -12.77 -17.27 6.95
CA PRO A 561 -13.46 -18.18 6.04
C PRO A 561 -13.77 -19.52 6.71
N SER A 562 -14.94 -20.09 6.42
CA SER A 562 -15.47 -21.27 7.10
C SER A 562 -14.59 -22.53 6.95
N ASN A 563 -13.87 -22.66 5.82
CA ASN A 563 -13.00 -23.80 5.54
C ASN A 563 -11.57 -23.65 6.09
N LEU A 564 -11.18 -22.47 6.61
CA LEU A 564 -9.78 -22.17 6.93
C LEU A 564 -9.19 -23.17 7.94
N GLY A 565 -9.93 -23.48 9.01
CA GLY A 565 -9.48 -24.43 10.02
C GLY A 565 -9.30 -25.86 9.49
N GLU A 566 -10.14 -26.31 8.56
CA GLU A 566 -9.99 -27.60 7.91
C GLU A 566 -8.78 -27.60 6.96
N LEU A 567 -8.64 -26.55 6.15
CA LEU A 567 -7.52 -26.38 5.23
C LEU A 567 -6.18 -26.42 5.98
N LEU A 568 -6.05 -25.69 7.08
CA LEU A 568 -4.81 -25.65 7.87
C LEU A 568 -4.43 -27.01 8.48
N ARG A 569 -5.41 -27.85 8.84
CA ARG A 569 -5.16 -29.20 9.38
C ARG A 569 -4.68 -30.20 8.33
N ARG A 570 -4.76 -29.87 7.04
CA ARG A 570 -4.23 -30.70 5.94
C ARG A 570 -2.71 -30.57 5.78
N PHE A 571 -2.06 -29.73 6.59
CA PHE A 571 -0.62 -29.54 6.59
C PHE A 571 -0.01 -30.02 7.89
N ASP A 572 1.18 -30.63 7.81
CA ASP A 572 1.89 -31.14 8.99
C ASP A 572 2.33 -29.98 9.91
N ARG A 573 2.68 -28.84 9.33
CA ARG A 573 3.08 -27.63 10.03
C ARG A 573 2.49 -26.38 9.41
N VAL A 574 2.30 -25.35 10.25
CA VAL A 574 1.83 -24.03 9.85
C VAL A 574 2.83 -22.99 10.35
N LEU A 575 3.37 -22.18 9.43
CA LEU A 575 4.24 -21.04 9.73
C LEU A 575 3.48 -19.74 9.40
N VAL A 576 3.52 -18.76 10.28
CA VAL A 576 2.78 -17.50 10.16
C VAL A 576 3.77 -16.33 10.20
N PRO A 577 4.26 -15.85 9.05
CA PRO A 577 5.12 -14.68 9.00
C PRO A 577 4.32 -13.39 9.21
N GLU A 578 4.71 -12.57 10.18
CA GLU A 578 3.97 -11.35 10.53
C GLU A 578 4.90 -10.15 10.77
N LEU A 579 4.50 -8.98 10.27
CA LEU A 579 5.16 -7.70 10.59
C LEU A 579 4.66 -7.13 11.93
N ASN A 580 4.55 -8.00 12.95
CA ASN A 580 4.11 -7.71 14.31
C ASN A 580 4.59 -8.83 15.24
N ASN A 581 4.25 -8.77 16.53
CA ASN A 581 4.67 -9.79 17.50
C ASN A 581 3.71 -11.00 17.62
N GLY A 582 3.18 -11.49 16.51
CA GLY A 582 2.37 -12.70 16.44
C GLY A 582 0.89 -12.49 16.77
N GLN A 583 0.19 -11.61 16.04
CA GLN A 583 -1.23 -11.37 16.24
C GLN A 583 -2.11 -12.38 15.52
N LEU A 584 -1.89 -12.63 14.22
CA LEU A 584 -2.67 -13.61 13.45
C LEU A 584 -2.44 -15.02 14.00
N VAL A 585 -1.19 -15.38 14.33
CA VAL A 585 -0.90 -16.72 14.86
C VAL A 585 -1.67 -17.02 16.15
N GLN A 586 -1.86 -16.01 17.01
CA GLN A 586 -2.67 -16.15 18.22
C GLN A 586 -4.15 -16.33 17.90
N LEU A 587 -4.70 -15.56 16.95
CA LEU A 587 -6.09 -15.71 16.51
C LEU A 587 -6.36 -17.07 15.87
N LEU A 588 -5.46 -17.58 15.03
CA LEU A 588 -5.59 -18.89 14.39
C LEU A 588 -5.56 -20.03 15.42
N ARG A 589 -4.64 -19.95 16.40
CA ARG A 589 -4.57 -20.90 17.51
C ARG A 589 -5.85 -20.89 18.34
N ALA A 590 -6.33 -19.71 18.71
CA ALA A 590 -7.56 -19.55 19.49
C ALA A 590 -8.79 -20.10 18.74
N ALA A 591 -8.87 -19.89 17.42
CA ALA A 591 -10.00 -20.32 16.60
C ALA A 591 -10.00 -21.83 16.28
N TYR A 592 -8.83 -22.43 16.03
CA TYR A 592 -8.76 -23.76 15.40
C TYR A 592 -7.92 -24.80 16.13
N LEU A 593 -7.21 -24.40 17.20
CA LEU A 593 -6.27 -25.26 17.94
C LEU A 593 -5.19 -25.90 17.07
N VAL A 594 -4.78 -25.20 16.00
CA VAL A 594 -3.65 -25.61 15.13
C VAL A 594 -2.32 -25.19 15.76
N ASP A 595 -1.28 -26.03 15.68
CA ASP A 595 0.06 -25.66 16.17
C ASP A 595 0.82 -24.75 15.17
N ALA A 596 0.25 -23.58 14.92
CA ALA A 596 0.85 -22.57 14.03
C ALA A 596 2.02 -21.86 14.71
N LYS A 597 3.21 -21.81 14.10
CA LYS A 597 4.40 -21.09 14.63
C LYS A 597 4.50 -19.71 14.01
N GLY A 598 4.80 -18.68 14.81
CA GLY A 598 4.99 -17.32 14.31
C GLY A 598 6.43 -17.10 13.81
N PHE A 599 6.59 -16.35 12.72
CA PHE A 599 7.86 -15.77 12.28
C PHE A 599 7.73 -14.25 12.24
N ASN A 600 8.16 -13.60 13.31
CA ASN A 600 7.77 -12.22 13.62
C ASN A 600 8.90 -11.25 13.28
N LYS A 601 8.58 -10.14 12.60
CA LYS A 601 9.51 -9.03 12.33
C LYS A 601 8.90 -7.69 12.74
N ILE A 602 9.55 -7.00 13.67
CA ILE A 602 9.07 -5.74 14.26
C ILE A 602 10.16 -4.68 14.05
N ALA A 603 10.42 -4.37 12.79
CA ALA A 603 11.57 -3.56 12.37
C ALA A 603 11.19 -2.34 11.52
N GLY A 604 9.90 -2.03 11.39
CA GLY A 604 9.42 -0.93 10.54
C GLY A 604 9.72 -1.11 9.05
N LYS A 605 9.97 -2.35 8.61
CA LYS A 605 10.37 -2.71 7.24
C LYS A 605 9.67 -4.00 6.78
N PRO A 606 9.35 -4.14 5.48
CA PRO A 606 8.84 -5.40 4.92
C PRO A 606 9.80 -6.57 5.14
N PHE A 607 9.30 -7.79 4.98
CA PHE A 607 10.14 -8.99 4.93
C PHE A 607 11.06 -8.96 3.70
N HIS A 608 12.28 -9.47 3.89
CA HIS A 608 13.09 -9.97 2.80
C HIS A 608 12.62 -11.39 2.44
N VAL A 609 12.67 -11.73 1.17
CA VAL A 609 12.40 -13.08 0.67
C VAL A 609 13.43 -14.06 1.21
N ALA A 610 14.69 -13.66 1.32
CA ALA A 610 15.78 -14.51 1.81
C ALA A 610 15.57 -14.96 3.27
N GLU A 611 15.12 -14.07 4.16
CA GLU A 611 14.86 -14.44 5.56
C GLU A 611 13.66 -15.40 5.68
N LEU A 612 12.60 -15.18 4.90
CA LEU A 612 11.46 -16.10 4.82
C LEU A 612 11.88 -17.45 4.24
N GLY A 613 12.70 -17.46 3.20
CA GLY A 613 13.21 -18.68 2.59
C GLY A 613 14.03 -19.53 3.56
N ALA A 614 14.86 -18.89 4.40
CA ALA A 614 15.60 -19.58 5.45
C ALA A 614 14.65 -20.20 6.49
N ALA A 615 13.66 -19.43 6.98
CA ALA A 615 12.67 -19.91 7.94
C ALA A 615 11.84 -21.08 7.36
N ILE A 616 11.44 -21.00 6.09
CA ILE A 616 10.72 -22.08 5.40
C ILE A 616 11.55 -23.36 5.34
N ARG A 617 12.84 -23.29 4.97
CA ARG A 617 13.73 -24.47 4.91
C ARG A 617 13.95 -25.11 6.28
N GLU A 618 13.95 -24.32 7.34
CA GLU A 618 14.05 -24.81 8.71
C GLU A 618 12.78 -25.58 9.11
N HIS A 619 11.61 -25.05 8.77
CA HIS A 619 10.31 -25.61 9.18
C HIS A 619 9.79 -26.72 8.27
N ALA A 620 10.25 -26.79 7.02
CA ALA A 620 9.86 -27.83 6.05
C ALA A 620 10.60 -29.17 6.22
N LYS A 621 11.61 -29.22 7.10
CA LYS A 621 12.26 -30.45 7.57
C LYS A 621 11.54 -31.00 8.80
#